data_AF-A0A2M8FAP2-F1
#
_entry.id   AF-A0A2M8FAP2-F1
#
_cell.length_a   1.000
_cell.length_b   1.000
_cell.length_c   1.000
_cell.angle_alpha   90.00
_cell.angle_beta   90.00
_cell.angle_gamma   90.00
#
_symmetry.space_group_name_H-M   'P 1'
#
loop_
_entity.id
_entity.type
_entity.pdbx_description
1 polymer ?
#
loop_
_entity_poly.entity_id
_entity_poly.type
_entity_poly.pdbx_seq_one_letter_code
_entity_poly.pdbx_strand_id
1 'polypeptide(L)'
;MATMQKSHNELHPHHIYQLEVIFLFFIGFCLFFAYFLIMDYCRVDMAVAQWYFVAPWTAVYTLWCLKLRTRIPTAERISPLKRPIIHWMLFGILLLAYQLQPVDLARLYSFDITFFVFTIFLADSYWDFI
;
A
#
# COMPACT_ATOMS: atom_id res chain seq x y z
N MET A 1 10.50 44.08 18.83
CA MET A 1 9.42 43.78 17.87
C MET A 1 9.50 42.29 17.55
N ALA A 2 8.60 41.48 18.10
CA ALA A 2 8.62 40.04 17.96
C ALA A 2 8.04 39.64 16.60
N THR A 3 8.88 39.13 15.70
CA THR A 3 8.45 38.47 14.48
C THR A 3 7.98 37.06 14.83
N MET A 4 6.67 36.85 14.74
CA MET A 4 6.03 35.56 15.01
C MET A 4 6.61 34.47 14.12
N GLN A 5 7.25 33.49 14.76
CA GLN A 5 7.60 32.20 14.20
C GLN A 5 6.30 31.47 13.87
N LYS A 6 5.88 31.52 12.59
CA LYS A 6 4.75 30.74 12.08
C LYS A 6 5.09 29.25 12.23
N SER A 7 4.36 28.60 13.14
CA SER A 7 4.35 27.17 13.41
C SER A 7 4.39 26.32 12.13
N HIS A 8 5.54 25.68 11.86
CA HIS A 8 5.71 24.59 10.88
C HIS A 8 5.06 23.29 11.41
N ASN A 9 3.73 23.21 11.47
CA ASN A 9 3.04 22.00 11.97
C ASN A 9 2.08 21.33 10.97
N GLU A 10 1.97 21.82 9.73
CA GLU A 10 1.16 21.15 8.71
C GLU A 10 2.06 20.23 7.87
N LEU A 11 1.84 18.91 7.97
CA LEU A 11 2.50 17.96 7.08
C LEU A 11 2.16 18.31 5.64
N HIS A 12 3.19 18.35 4.79
CA HIS A 12 2.99 18.56 3.35
C HIS A 12 2.00 17.52 2.79
N PRO A 13 1.06 17.89 1.91
CA PRO A 13 0.01 16.99 1.38
C PRO A 13 0.55 15.66 0.85
N HIS A 14 1.75 15.69 0.26
CA HIS A 14 2.49 14.52 -0.21
C HIS A 14 2.87 13.53 0.91
N HIS A 15 3.31 14.03 2.08
CA HIS A 15 3.63 13.17 3.23
C HIS A 15 2.38 12.53 3.83
N ILE A 16 1.25 13.26 3.80
CA ILE A 16 -0.05 12.72 4.21
C ILE A 16 -0.44 11.56 3.27
N TYR A 17 -0.30 11.75 1.96
CA TYR A 17 -0.58 10.67 0.99
C TYR A 17 0.29 9.44 1.22
N GLN A 18 1.61 9.60 1.39
CA GLN A 18 2.53 8.50 1.69
C GLN A 18 2.12 7.74 2.95
N LEU A 19 1.85 8.47 4.03
CA LEU A 19 1.48 7.86 5.30
C LEU A 19 0.15 7.12 5.18
N GLU A 20 -0.84 7.70 4.51
CA GLU A 20 -2.15 7.08 4.31
C GLU A 20 -2.07 5.82 3.43
N VAL A 21 -1.30 5.83 2.34
CA VAL A 21 -1.09 4.66 1.47
C VAL A 21 -0.53 3.47 2.27
N ILE A 22 0.48 3.72 3.13
CA ILE A 22 1.10 2.71 3.99
C ILE A 22 0.16 2.27 5.11
N PHE A 23 -0.45 3.22 5.81
CA PHE A 23 -1.27 2.95 6.98
C PHE A 23 -2.55 2.20 6.61
N LEU A 24 -3.20 2.58 5.51
CA LEU A 24 -4.38 1.91 5.00
C LEU A 24 -4.04 0.48 4.57
N PHE A 25 -2.91 0.26 3.89
CA PHE A 25 -2.45 -1.09 3.56
C PHE A 25 -2.21 -1.94 4.81
N PHE A 26 -1.53 -1.39 5.82
CA PHE A 26 -1.26 -2.09 7.08
C PHE A 26 -2.55 -2.46 7.84
N ILE A 27 -3.53 -1.55 7.89
CA ILE A 27 -4.86 -1.86 8.45
C ILE A 27 -5.50 -3.03 7.70
N GLY A 28 -5.48 -2.97 6.36
CA GLY A 28 -6.00 -4.04 5.52
C GLY A 28 -5.35 -5.38 5.78
N PHE A 29 -4.03 -5.39 5.96
CA PHE A 29 -3.27 -6.58 6.33
C PHE A 29 -3.71 -7.15 7.68
N CYS A 30 -3.83 -6.32 8.72
CA CYS A 30 -4.29 -6.75 10.03
C CYS A 30 -5.72 -7.30 9.99
N LEU A 31 -6.62 -6.66 9.25
CA LEU A 31 -8.00 -7.11 9.07
C LEU A 31 -8.06 -8.42 8.28
N PHE A 32 -7.25 -8.56 7.23
CA PHE A 32 -7.14 -9.80 6.48
C PHE A 32 -6.60 -10.94 7.35
N PHE A 33 -5.62 -10.66 8.21
CA PHE A 33 -5.08 -11.64 9.15
C PHE A 33 -6.15 -12.10 10.15
N ALA A 34 -6.93 -11.18 10.70
CA ALA A 34 -8.07 -11.53 11.56
C ALA A 34 -9.13 -12.36 10.81
N TYR A 35 -9.47 -11.96 9.57
CA TYR A 35 -10.37 -12.71 8.69
C TYR A 35 -9.85 -14.13 8.42
N PHE A 36 -8.56 -14.26 8.15
CA PHE A 36 -7.89 -15.55 7.93
C PHE A 36 -8.02 -16.46 9.16
N LEU A 37 -7.74 -15.95 10.36
CA LEU A 37 -7.88 -16.76 11.58
C LEU A 37 -9.32 -17.25 11.80
N ILE A 38 -10.33 -16.42 11.49
CA ILE A 38 -11.75 -16.81 11.61
C ILE A 38 -12.12 -17.88 10.58
N MET A 39 -11.72 -17.70 9.32
CA MET A 39 -12.03 -18.66 8.26
C MET A 39 -11.30 -20.00 8.47
N ASP A 40 -10.08 -19.98 9.00
CA ASP A 40 -9.33 -21.19 9.37
C ASP A 40 -10.01 -21.93 10.53
N TYR A 41 -10.45 -21.21 11.56
CA TYR A 41 -11.24 -21.78 12.66
C TYR A 41 -12.54 -22.43 12.16
N CYS A 42 -13.23 -21.81 11.20
CA CYS A 42 -14.43 -22.36 10.57
C CYS A 42 -14.15 -23.46 9.53
N ARG A 43 -12.88 -23.83 9.29
CA ARG A 43 -12.43 -24.80 8.28
C ARG A 43 -12.95 -24.48 6.87
N VAL A 44 -13.04 -23.21 6.55
CA VAL A 44 -13.44 -22.74 5.22
C VAL A 44 -12.23 -22.80 4.28
N ASP A 45 -12.44 -23.21 3.04
CA ASP A 45 -11.40 -23.21 2.03
C ASP A 45 -10.91 -21.78 1.72
N MET A 46 -9.67 -21.51 2.09
CA MET A 46 -8.99 -20.23 1.88
C MET A 46 -8.78 -19.88 0.41
N ALA A 47 -8.73 -20.88 -0.47
CA ALA A 47 -8.59 -20.65 -1.90
C ALA A 47 -9.72 -19.75 -2.43
N VAL A 48 -10.93 -19.94 -1.90
CA VAL A 48 -12.13 -19.17 -2.25
C VAL A 48 -12.35 -18.01 -1.27
N ALA A 49 -12.22 -18.26 0.03
CA ALA A 49 -12.53 -17.29 1.09
C ALA A 49 -11.73 -15.99 0.95
N GLN A 50 -10.44 -16.11 0.59
CA GLN A 50 -9.53 -14.96 0.45
C GLN A 50 -10.11 -13.85 -0.45
N TRP A 51 -10.86 -14.20 -1.49
CA TRP A 51 -11.41 -13.25 -2.46
C TRP A 51 -12.55 -12.40 -1.91
N TYR A 52 -13.36 -12.94 -0.99
CA TYR A 52 -14.45 -12.18 -0.36
C TYR A 52 -13.96 -11.04 0.50
N PHE A 53 -12.74 -11.15 1.04
CA PHE A 53 -12.10 -10.04 1.73
C PHE A 53 -11.31 -9.17 0.76
N VAL A 54 -10.42 -9.79 -0.03
CA VAL A 54 -9.42 -9.05 -0.80
C VAL A 54 -10.04 -8.25 -1.94
N ALA A 55 -10.97 -8.81 -2.71
CA ALA A 55 -11.57 -8.08 -3.83
C ALA A 55 -12.24 -6.76 -3.40
N PRO A 56 -13.16 -6.75 -2.41
CA PRO A 56 -13.75 -5.49 -1.96
C PRO A 56 -12.75 -4.59 -1.25
N TRP A 57 -11.83 -5.14 -0.45
CA TRP A 57 -10.81 -4.36 0.23
C TRP A 57 -9.90 -3.62 -0.76
N THR A 58 -9.36 -4.33 -1.75
CA THR A 58 -8.48 -3.77 -2.78
C THR A 58 -9.19 -2.73 -3.64
N ALA A 59 -10.48 -2.92 -3.93
CA ALA A 59 -11.29 -1.90 -4.60
C ALA A 59 -11.43 -0.62 -3.77
N VAL A 60 -11.77 -0.73 -2.48
CA VAL A 60 -11.87 0.41 -1.56
C VAL A 60 -10.52 1.12 -1.41
N TYR A 61 -9.46 0.35 -1.20
CA TYR A 61 -8.09 0.84 -1.09
C TYR A 61 -7.66 1.65 -2.33
N THR A 62 -7.91 1.09 -3.53
CA THR A 62 -7.59 1.72 -4.80
C THR A 62 -8.34 3.04 -4.98
N LEU A 63 -9.66 3.04 -4.74
CA LEU A 63 -10.48 4.26 -4.86
C LEU A 63 -10.06 5.33 -3.86
N TRP A 64 -9.67 4.93 -2.63
CA TRP A 64 -9.17 5.86 -1.63
C TRP A 64 -7.85 6.50 -2.05
N CYS A 65 -6.88 5.69 -2.51
CA CYS A 65 -5.59 6.19 -2.99
C CYS A 65 -5.75 7.16 -4.17
N LEU A 66 -6.62 6.83 -5.13
CA LEU A 66 -6.95 7.73 -6.25
C LEU A 66 -7.56 9.05 -5.77
N LYS A 67 -8.46 9.01 -4.77
CA LYS A 67 -9.06 10.22 -4.19
C LYS A 67 -8.06 11.07 -3.41
N LEU A 68 -7.07 10.47 -2.76
CA LEU A 68 -5.99 11.22 -2.10
C LEU A 68 -5.06 11.86 -3.12
N ARG A 69 -4.75 11.16 -4.20
CA ARG A 69 -3.90 11.65 -5.29
C ARG A 69 -4.43 12.95 -5.89
N THR A 70 -5.74 13.11 -6.02
CA THR A 70 -6.34 14.36 -6.56
C THR A 70 -6.18 15.57 -5.64
N ARG A 71 -5.81 15.38 -4.36
CA ARG A 71 -5.58 16.47 -3.40
C ARG A 71 -4.15 17.04 -3.45
N ILE A 72 -3.23 16.39 -4.16
CA ILE A 72 -1.83 16.84 -4.25
C ILE A 72 -1.72 17.90 -5.37
N PRO A 73 -1.34 19.15 -5.05
CA PRO A 73 -1.15 20.20 -6.05
C PRO A 73 -0.11 19.79 -7.10
N THR A 74 -0.38 20.04 -8.38
CA THR A 74 0.55 19.72 -9.49
C THR A 74 1.93 20.35 -9.33
N ALA A 75 2.02 21.51 -8.68
CA ALA A 75 3.28 22.22 -8.42
C ALA A 75 4.16 21.57 -7.34
N GLU A 76 3.57 20.73 -6.47
CA GLU A 76 4.23 20.04 -5.35
C GLU A 76 4.67 18.61 -5.70
N ARG A 77 4.35 18.17 -6.92
CA ARG A 77 4.67 16.83 -7.38
C ARG A 77 6.18 16.70 -7.61
N ILE A 78 6.79 15.80 -6.86
CA ILE A 78 8.25 15.68 -6.76
C ILE A 78 8.78 15.05 -8.04
N SER A 79 9.78 15.70 -8.65
CA SER A 79 10.53 15.16 -9.79
C SER A 79 11.07 13.74 -9.47
N PRO A 80 10.85 12.75 -10.36
CA PRO A 80 11.21 11.34 -10.13
C PRO A 80 12.72 11.09 -9.93
N LEU A 81 13.57 12.09 -10.16
CA LEU A 81 15.04 11.99 -10.09
C LEU A 81 15.63 12.08 -8.68
N LYS A 82 14.86 12.44 -7.64
CA LYS A 82 15.44 12.78 -6.31
C LYS A 82 15.58 11.64 -5.30
N ARG A 83 14.95 10.47 -5.50
CA ARG A 83 14.97 9.39 -4.49
C ARG A 83 15.30 8.05 -5.14
N PRO A 84 16.32 7.30 -4.72
CA PRO A 84 16.77 6.08 -5.41
C PRO A 84 15.86 4.86 -5.12
N ILE A 85 15.35 4.24 -6.18
CA ILE A 85 14.19 3.32 -6.16
C ILE A 85 14.58 1.87 -6.37
N ILE A 86 15.82 1.68 -6.80
CA ILE A 86 16.47 0.38 -6.87
C ILE A 86 16.23 -0.40 -5.58
N HIS A 87 16.31 0.23 -4.41
CA HIS A 87 16.04 -0.43 -3.13
C HIS A 87 14.62 -1.01 -3.00
N TRP A 88 13.59 -0.27 -3.46
CA TRP A 88 12.19 -0.71 -3.39
C TRP A 88 11.83 -1.73 -4.47
N MET A 89 12.36 -1.56 -5.69
CA MET A 89 12.24 -2.58 -6.73
C MET A 89 12.95 -3.87 -6.34
N LEU A 90 14.15 -3.79 -5.77
CA LEU A 90 14.87 -4.95 -5.25
C LEU A 90 14.10 -5.60 -4.11
N PHE A 91 13.45 -4.83 -3.24
CA PHE A 91 12.59 -5.37 -2.19
C PHE A 91 11.36 -6.11 -2.75
N GLY A 92 10.69 -5.54 -3.76
CA GLY A 92 9.59 -6.20 -4.46
C GLY A 92 10.02 -7.48 -5.17
N ILE A 93 11.17 -7.46 -5.86
CA ILE A 93 11.77 -8.64 -6.50
C ILE A 93 12.13 -9.70 -5.46
N LEU A 94 12.68 -9.29 -4.31
CA LEU A 94 13.04 -10.20 -3.22
C LEU A 94 11.81 -10.85 -2.59
N LEU A 95 10.71 -10.12 -2.45
CA LEU A 95 9.42 -10.67 -2.01
C LEU A 95 8.85 -11.68 -3.01
N LEU A 96 8.88 -11.37 -4.31
CA LEU A 96 8.48 -12.32 -5.35
C LEU A 96 9.39 -13.55 -5.41
N ALA A 97 10.70 -13.38 -5.21
CA ALA A 97 11.67 -14.46 -5.14
C ALA A 97 11.46 -15.35 -3.91
N TYR A 98 11.10 -14.76 -2.77
CA TYR A 98 10.72 -15.51 -1.57
C TYR A 98 9.47 -16.37 -1.82
N GLN A 99 8.50 -15.85 -2.58
CA GLN A 99 7.30 -16.61 -2.98
C GLN A 99 7.55 -17.67 -4.06
N LEU A 100 8.70 -17.65 -4.73
CA LEU A 100 9.12 -18.68 -5.67
C LEU A 100 9.77 -19.88 -4.98
N GLN A 101 10.10 -19.79 -3.69
CA GLN A 101 10.49 -20.97 -2.93
C GLN A 101 9.26 -21.89 -2.76
N PRO A 102 9.41 -23.20 -2.98
CA PRO A 102 8.33 -24.17 -2.78
C PRO A 102 8.11 -24.34 -1.28
N VAL A 103 7.32 -23.42 -0.70
CA VAL A 103 6.73 -23.61 0.60
C VAL A 103 5.36 -24.25 0.34
N ASP A 104 5.12 -25.42 0.92
CA ASP A 104 3.90 -26.24 0.79
C ASP A 104 2.65 -25.58 1.41
N LEU A 105 2.65 -24.25 1.58
CA LEU A 105 1.50 -23.47 2.01
C LEU A 105 0.66 -23.11 0.79
N ALA A 106 -0.66 -23.35 0.91
CA ALA A 106 -1.63 -22.92 -0.08
C ALA A 106 -1.39 -21.45 -0.48
N ARG A 107 -0.99 -21.24 -1.74
CA ARG A 107 -0.56 -19.93 -2.21
C ARG A 107 -1.77 -18.99 -2.29
N LEU A 108 -1.74 -17.92 -1.50
CA LEU A 108 -2.78 -16.91 -1.47
C LEU A 108 -2.53 -15.85 -2.55
N TYR A 109 -2.93 -16.15 -3.79
CA TYR A 109 -2.79 -15.23 -4.93
C TYR A 109 -3.41 -13.85 -4.69
N SER A 110 -4.42 -13.75 -3.81
CA SER A 110 -5.05 -12.49 -3.47
C SER A 110 -4.08 -11.52 -2.76
N PHE A 111 -3.15 -12.06 -1.98
CA PHE A 111 -2.13 -11.26 -1.30
C PHE A 111 -1.15 -10.65 -2.29
N ASP A 112 -0.74 -11.43 -3.29
CA ASP A 112 0.18 -11.00 -4.36
C ASP A 112 -0.39 -9.81 -5.13
N ILE A 113 -1.68 -9.88 -5.50
CA ILE A 113 -2.38 -8.81 -6.22
C ILE A 113 -2.48 -7.55 -5.35
N THR A 114 -2.88 -7.69 -4.09
CA THR A 114 -3.04 -6.54 -3.19
C THR A 114 -1.70 -5.87 -2.90
N PHE A 115 -0.64 -6.66 -2.75
CA PHE A 115 0.72 -6.17 -2.58
C PHE A 115 1.23 -5.46 -3.84
N PHE A 116 0.90 -5.97 -5.03
CA PHE A 116 1.22 -5.31 -6.30
C PHE A 116 0.54 -3.95 -6.40
N VAL A 117 -0.76 -3.87 -6.09
CA VAL A 117 -1.52 -2.61 -6.06
C VAL A 117 -0.92 -1.62 -5.05
N PHE A 118 -0.62 -2.08 -3.83
CA PHE A 118 0.09 -1.28 -2.82
C PHE A 118 1.42 -0.75 -3.35
N THR A 119 2.22 -1.60 -4.00
CA THR A 119 3.54 -1.20 -4.53
C THR A 119 3.41 -0.11 -5.59
N ILE A 120 2.39 -0.18 -6.47
CA ILE A 120 2.11 0.87 -7.46
C ILE A 120 1.78 2.20 -6.76
N PHE A 121 0.86 2.20 -5.80
CA PHE A 121 0.47 3.43 -5.10
C PHE A 121 1.59 3.97 -4.20
N LEU A 122 2.38 3.08 -3.61
CA LEU A 122 3.57 3.46 -2.86
C LEU A 122 4.59 4.12 -3.79
N ALA A 123 4.85 3.54 -4.97
CA ALA A 123 5.72 4.13 -5.98
C ALA A 123 5.17 5.49 -6.45
N ASP A 124 3.87 5.62 -6.74
CA ASP A 124 3.20 6.89 -7.07
C ASP A 124 3.28 7.91 -5.91
N SER A 125 3.30 7.46 -4.66
CA SER A 125 3.52 8.33 -3.50
C SER A 125 4.97 8.79 -3.34
N TYR A 126 5.92 8.18 -4.04
CA TYR A 126 7.32 8.59 -4.07
C TYR A 126 7.71 9.28 -5.39
N TRP A 127 6.99 9.00 -6.47
CA TRP A 127 7.19 9.51 -7.82
C TRP A 127 5.91 10.05 -8.40
N ASP A 128 5.99 11.23 -8.99
CA ASP A 128 4.96 11.62 -9.93
C ASP A 128 5.19 10.90 -11.27
N PHE A 129 4.44 9.84 -11.54
CA PHE A 129 4.29 9.31 -12.89
C PHE A 129 3.29 10.21 -13.63
N ILE A 130 3.81 11.22 -14.33
CA ILE A 130 3.15 11.89 -15.45
C ILE A 130 3.53 11.15 -16.73
#